data_AF-A0A820P196-F1
#
_entry.id   AF-A0A820P196-F1
#
_cell.length_a   1.000
_cell.length_b   1.000
_cell.length_c   1.000
_cell.angle_alpha   90.00
_cell.angle_beta   90.00
_cell.angle_gamma   90.00
#
_symmetry.space_group_name_H-M   'P 1'
#
loop_
_entity.id
_entity.type
_entity.pdbx_description
1 polymer ?
#
loop_
_entity_poly.entity_id
_entity_poly.type
_entity_poly.pdbx_seq_one_letter_code
_entity_poly.pdbx_strand_id
1 'polypeptide(L)'
;TQSVKVSKISLVDLAGSERASKSGVQVEQARFREGCNINKSLSTLGLVISALATRQSNENSLKSTKKTFVPYRDSVLTWLLKDSLGGNSFTIMLATISPAYDNYEETISTLRYADQAKKIVNHAVINEDEP
;
A
#
# COMPACT_ATOMS: atom_id res chain seq x y z
N THR A 1 -15.89 -34.27 -10.59
CA THR A 1 -15.87 -33.46 -9.35
C THR A 1 -16.33 -32.05 -9.72
N GLN A 2 -17.21 -31.42 -8.93
CA GLN A 2 -17.65 -30.03 -9.21
C GLN A 2 -16.50 -29.07 -8.89
N SER A 3 -16.23 -28.10 -9.78
CA SER A 3 -15.27 -27.01 -9.55
C SER A 3 -15.71 -26.16 -8.35
N VAL A 4 -14.81 -25.93 -7.40
CA VAL A 4 -15.07 -25.10 -6.21
C VAL A 4 -14.63 -23.67 -6.48
N LYS A 5 -15.51 -22.70 -6.22
CA LYS A 5 -15.18 -21.26 -6.31
C LYS A 5 -14.85 -20.71 -4.92
N VAL A 6 -13.76 -19.96 -4.82
CA VAL A 6 -13.32 -19.34 -3.55
C VAL A 6 -13.16 -17.83 -3.72
N SER A 7 -13.61 -17.06 -2.73
CA SER A 7 -13.42 -15.60 -2.69
C SER A 7 -12.77 -15.18 -1.38
N LYS A 8 -11.90 -14.16 -1.45
CA LYS A 8 -11.27 -13.54 -0.28
C LYS A 8 -11.64 -12.06 -0.23
N ILE A 9 -12.16 -11.61 0.91
CA ILE A 9 -12.38 -10.19 1.21
C ILE A 9 -11.42 -9.82 2.34
N SER A 10 -10.67 -8.73 2.14
CA SER A 10 -9.76 -8.18 3.16
C SER A 10 -10.20 -6.76 3.49
N LEU A 11 -10.59 -6.52 4.75
CA LEU A 11 -10.82 -5.18 5.28
C LEU A 11 -9.63 -4.83 6.17
N VAL A 12 -8.91 -3.78 5.82
CA VAL A 12 -7.65 -3.41 6.46
C VAL A 12 -7.76 -1.99 6.96
N ASP A 13 -7.59 -1.81 8.26
CA ASP A 13 -7.46 -0.51 8.91
C ASP A 13 -5.98 -0.20 9.13
N LEU A 14 -5.55 0.99 8.69
CA LEU A 14 -4.17 1.42 8.77
C LEU A 14 -4.05 2.55 9.77
N ALA A 15 -3.00 2.50 10.58
CA ALA A 15 -2.62 3.64 11.41
C ALA A 15 -2.27 4.86 10.54
N GLY A 16 -2.35 6.04 11.15
CA GLY A 16 -1.97 7.27 10.50
C GLY A 16 -0.49 7.31 10.10
N SER A 17 -0.21 7.98 8.98
CA SER A 17 1.14 8.13 8.42
C SER A 17 1.86 9.39 8.91
N GLU A 18 1.31 10.08 9.90
CA GLU A 18 1.86 11.33 10.40
C GLU A 18 3.22 11.13 11.08
N ARG A 19 4.04 12.18 11.00
CA ARG A 19 5.37 12.17 11.62
C ARG A 19 5.27 12.24 13.14
N ALA A 20 5.95 11.32 13.82
CA ALA A 20 6.02 11.27 15.28
C ALA A 20 6.49 12.60 15.92
N SER A 21 7.27 13.41 15.20
CA SER A 21 7.74 14.73 15.65
C SER A 21 6.62 15.76 15.89
N LYS A 22 5.44 15.60 15.27
CA LYS A 22 4.28 16.47 15.50
C LYS A 22 3.53 16.14 16.79
N SER A 23 3.79 14.98 17.41
CA SER A 23 3.02 14.55 18.58
C SER A 23 3.33 15.33 19.86
N GLY A 24 4.42 16.11 19.92
CA GLY A 24 4.74 16.97 21.07
C GLY A 24 4.95 16.26 22.41
N VAL A 25 4.77 14.94 22.45
CA VAL A 25 4.92 14.14 23.67
C VAL A 25 6.41 13.94 23.92
N GLN A 26 6.87 14.19 25.13
CA GLN A 26 8.14 13.63 25.62
C GLN A 26 7.96 12.10 25.63
N VAL A 27 8.33 11.45 24.52
CA VAL A 27 7.87 10.09 24.26
C VAL A 27 8.67 9.11 25.12
N GLU A 28 7.97 8.45 26.05
CA GLU A 28 8.45 7.24 26.71
C GLU A 28 9.00 6.26 25.67
N GLN A 29 10.17 5.66 25.94
CA GLN A 29 10.94 4.90 24.94
C GLN A 29 10.12 3.80 24.22
N ALA A 30 9.11 3.23 24.91
CA ALA A 30 8.19 2.25 24.34
C ALA A 30 7.28 2.83 23.24
N ARG A 31 6.64 3.99 23.49
CA ARG A 31 5.77 4.67 22.49
C ARG A 31 6.54 5.15 21.28
N PHE A 32 7.79 5.56 21.47
CA PHE A 32 8.64 5.97 20.35
C PHE A 32 8.97 4.79 19.44
N ARG A 33 9.29 3.62 20.04
CA ARG A 33 9.54 2.37 19.30
C ARG A 33 8.30 1.89 18.54
N GLU A 34 7.12 2.01 19.14
CA GLU A 34 5.86 1.68 18.49
C GLU A 34 5.59 2.58 17.27
N GLY A 35 5.71 3.90 17.43
CA GLY A 35 5.55 4.86 16.35
C GLY A 35 6.56 4.64 15.21
N CYS A 36 7.80 4.24 15.52
CA CYS A 36 8.79 3.86 14.52
C CYS A 36 8.39 2.60 13.74
N ASN A 37 7.83 1.59 14.40
CA ASN A 37 7.38 0.36 13.73
C ASN A 37 6.16 0.58 12.84
N ILE A 38 5.21 1.43 13.27
CA ILE A 38 4.07 1.86 12.46
C ILE A 38 4.57 2.58 11.20
N ASN A 39 5.43 3.58 11.38
CA ASN A 39 5.95 4.34 10.25
C ASN A 39 6.81 3.49 9.31
N LYS A 40 7.52 2.47 9.82
CA LYS A 40 8.26 1.53 8.99
C LYS A 40 7.34 0.79 8.03
N SER A 41 6.24 0.19 8.52
CA SER A 41 5.35 -0.60 7.67
C SER A 41 4.63 0.25 6.62
N LEU A 42 4.21 1.47 6.99
CA LEU A 42 3.59 2.45 6.09
C LEU A 42 4.58 3.00 5.06
N SER A 43 5.83 3.26 5.46
CA SER A 43 6.89 3.68 4.53
C SER A 43 7.19 2.60 3.50
N THR A 44 7.30 1.33 3.92
CA THR A 44 7.48 0.20 3.01
C THR A 44 6.28 0.05 2.06
N LEU A 45 5.06 0.27 2.55
CA LEU A 45 3.86 0.28 1.72
C LEU A 45 3.93 1.37 0.62
N GLY A 46 4.41 2.57 0.98
CA GLY A 46 4.68 3.64 0.01
C GLY A 46 5.72 3.27 -1.05
N LEU A 47 6.80 2.57 -0.66
CA LEU A 47 7.81 2.07 -1.61
C LEU A 47 7.21 1.04 -2.59
N VAL A 48 6.38 0.12 -2.10
CA VAL A 48 5.69 -0.87 -2.94
C VAL A 48 4.78 -0.19 -3.94
N ILE A 49 3.97 0.78 -3.51
CA ILE A 49 3.07 1.53 -4.38
C ILE A 49 3.85 2.30 -5.45
N SER A 50 4.92 2.99 -5.05
CA SER A 50 5.77 3.74 -5.98
C SER A 50 6.40 2.84 -7.04
N ALA A 51 6.89 1.67 -6.63
CA ALA A 51 7.48 0.68 -7.54
C ALA A 51 6.46 0.12 -8.53
N LEU A 52 5.23 -0.16 -8.07
CA LEU A 52 4.14 -0.64 -8.92
C LEU A 52 3.65 0.42 -9.90
N ALA A 53 3.45 1.65 -9.45
CA ALA A 53 3.06 2.75 -10.32
C ALA A 53 4.10 3.01 -11.42
N THR A 54 5.39 2.96 -11.08
CA THR A 54 6.49 3.10 -12.04
C THR A 54 6.53 1.94 -13.03
N ARG A 55 6.32 0.70 -12.55
CA ARG A 55 6.27 -0.49 -13.41
C ARG A 55 5.19 -0.34 -14.50
N GLN A 56 3.99 0.09 -14.13
CA GLN A 56 2.89 0.30 -15.09
C GLN A 56 3.24 1.33 -16.17
N SER A 57 3.91 2.42 -15.78
CA SER A 57 4.33 3.44 -16.74
C SER A 57 5.37 2.92 -17.75
N ASN A 58 6.23 1.99 -17.34
CA ASN A 58 7.28 1.43 -18.19
C ASN A 58 6.77 0.31 -19.11
N GLU A 59 5.79 -0.49 -18.68
CA GLU A 59 5.19 -1.55 -19.52
C GLU A 59 4.54 -0.98 -20.80
N ASN A 60 4.11 0.29 -20.79
CA ASN A 60 3.58 0.98 -21.96
C ASN A 60 4.66 1.52 -22.93
N SER A 61 5.95 1.40 -22.59
CA SER A 61 7.06 1.81 -23.46
C SER A 61 7.73 0.61 -24.11
N LEU A 62 7.97 0.69 -25.43
CA LEU A 62 8.65 -0.34 -26.27
C LEU A 62 10.06 -0.76 -25.79
N LYS A 63 10.60 -0.18 -24.72
CA LYS A 63 11.94 -0.43 -24.16
C LYS A 63 11.94 -1.26 -22.85
N SER A 64 10.80 -1.85 -22.46
CA SER A 64 10.67 -2.49 -21.14
C SER A 64 11.19 -3.93 -21.11
N THR A 65 12.49 -4.10 -20.85
CA THR A 65 13.12 -5.42 -20.60
C THR A 65 13.42 -5.67 -19.13
N LYS A 66 13.22 -4.68 -18.25
CA LYS A 66 13.59 -4.76 -16.83
C LYS A 66 12.35 -4.91 -15.96
N LYS A 67 12.16 -6.09 -15.36
CA LYS A 67 11.18 -6.28 -14.28
C LYS A 67 11.56 -5.36 -13.11
N THR A 68 10.73 -4.36 -12.82
CA THR A 68 10.88 -3.54 -11.60
C THR A 68 10.70 -4.45 -10.38
N PHE A 69 11.72 -4.54 -9.52
CA PHE A 69 11.62 -5.25 -8.26
C PHE A 69 10.67 -4.51 -7.31
N VAL A 70 9.70 -5.23 -6.72
CA VAL A 70 8.73 -4.67 -5.77
C VAL A 70 8.98 -5.27 -4.38
N PRO A 71 9.31 -4.46 -3.36
CA PRO A 71 9.82 -4.94 -2.07
C PRO A 71 8.72 -5.41 -1.11
N TYR A 72 7.82 -6.30 -1.54
CA TYR A 72 6.73 -6.78 -0.67
C TYR A 72 7.21 -7.46 0.61
N ARG A 73 8.42 -8.05 0.60
CA ARG A 73 8.97 -8.82 1.73
C ARG A 73 9.59 -7.95 2.82
N ASP A 74 9.77 -6.66 2.57
CA ASP A 74 10.46 -5.75 3.50
C ASP A 74 9.58 -5.41 4.73
N SER A 75 8.27 -5.68 4.64
CA SER A 75 7.32 -5.57 5.74
C SER A 75 6.30 -6.70 5.67
N VAL A 76 5.88 -7.21 6.84
CA VAL A 76 4.81 -8.20 6.95
C VAL A 76 3.50 -7.66 6.35
N LEU A 77 3.22 -6.37 6.55
CA LEU A 77 2.03 -5.71 6.00
C LEU A 77 2.01 -5.80 4.48
N THR A 78 3.10 -5.40 3.82
CA THR A 78 3.18 -5.44 2.35
C THR A 78 3.19 -6.86 1.81
N TRP A 79 3.69 -7.81 2.58
CA TRP A 79 3.65 -9.21 2.18
C TRP A 79 2.23 -9.78 2.20
N LEU A 80 1.45 -9.46 3.25
CA LEU A 80 0.04 -9.83 3.35
C LEU A 80 -0.81 -9.15 2.26
N LEU A 81 -0.50 -7.91 1.91
CA LEU A 81 -1.19 -7.11 0.89
C LEU A 81 -0.71 -7.37 -0.54
N LYS A 82 0.25 -8.29 -0.76
CA LYS A 82 0.81 -8.56 -2.08
C LYS A 82 -0.25 -8.90 -3.13
N ASP A 83 -1.29 -9.62 -2.72
CA ASP A 83 -2.39 -10.00 -3.62
C ASP A 83 -3.32 -8.82 -3.93
N SER A 84 -3.49 -7.91 -2.97
CA SER A 84 -4.28 -6.68 -3.11
C SER A 84 -3.58 -5.59 -3.93
N LEU A 85 -2.25 -5.59 -4.00
CA LEU A 85 -1.47 -4.55 -4.67
C LEU A 85 -0.67 -5.15 -5.81
N GLY A 86 -1.23 -5.13 -7.03
CA GLY A 86 -0.63 -5.71 -8.24
C GLY A 86 -0.88 -7.21 -8.43
N GLY A 87 -1.83 -7.79 -7.68
CA GLY A 87 -2.16 -9.22 -7.69
C GLY A 87 -3.60 -9.52 -8.12
N ASN A 88 -4.16 -10.63 -7.61
CA ASN A 88 -5.48 -11.12 -7.97
C ASN A 88 -6.54 -10.61 -6.98
N SER A 89 -6.86 -9.32 -7.05
CA SER A 89 -7.85 -8.74 -6.16
C SER A 89 -8.50 -7.49 -6.76
N PHE A 90 -9.79 -7.31 -6.52
CA PHE A 90 -10.39 -5.98 -6.63
C PHE A 90 -10.04 -5.20 -5.37
N THR A 91 -9.35 -4.07 -5.53
CA THR A 91 -8.80 -3.32 -4.40
C THR A 91 -9.24 -1.86 -4.44
N ILE A 92 -9.72 -1.39 -3.30
CA ILE A 92 -10.13 0.00 -3.08
C ILE A 92 -9.27 0.54 -1.94
N MET A 93 -8.72 1.73 -2.13
CA MET A 93 -8.00 2.46 -1.10
C MET A 93 -8.78 3.72 -0.76
N LEU A 94 -9.07 3.91 0.54
CA LEU A 94 -9.71 5.12 1.05
C LEU A 94 -8.63 6.04 1.59
N ALA A 95 -8.47 7.20 0.95
CA ALA A 95 -7.56 8.25 1.40
C ALA A 95 -8.30 9.18 2.38
N THR A 96 -8.02 9.03 3.68
CA THR A 96 -8.57 9.89 4.72
C THR A 96 -7.67 11.13 4.89
N ILE A 97 -8.25 12.31 4.72
CA ILE A 97 -7.54 13.59 4.79
C ILE A 97 -8.22 14.53 5.77
N SER A 98 -7.48 15.55 6.22
CA SER A 98 -7.98 16.55 7.15
C SER A 98 -8.03 17.93 6.48
N PRO A 99 -9.14 18.69 6.59
CA PRO A 99 -9.21 20.05 6.07
C PRO A 99 -8.48 21.08 6.94
N ALA A 100 -7.92 20.67 8.09
CA ALA A 100 -7.24 21.58 9.01
C ALA A 100 -5.93 22.11 8.42
N TYR A 101 -5.66 23.41 8.62
CA TYR A 101 -4.45 24.08 8.13
C TYR A 101 -3.16 23.38 8.61
N ASP A 102 -3.11 22.99 9.88
CA ASP A 102 -1.94 22.32 10.49
C ASP A 102 -1.63 20.94 9.86
N ASN A 103 -2.61 20.38 9.14
CA ASN A 103 -2.52 19.09 8.45
C ASN A 103 -2.33 19.24 6.93
N TYR A 104 -2.09 20.45 6.42
CA TYR A 104 -1.93 20.71 4.99
C TYR A 104 -0.86 19.81 4.35
N GLU A 105 0.34 19.75 4.95
CA GLU A 105 1.45 18.93 4.44
C GLU A 105 1.16 17.42 4.43
N GLU A 106 0.48 16.92 5.47
CA GLU A 106 0.09 15.51 5.56
C GLU A 106 -1.00 15.19 4.53
N THR A 107 -1.96 16.10 4.34
CA THR A 107 -3.02 15.97 3.34
C THR A 107 -2.46 15.92 1.92
N ILE A 108 -1.51 16.79 1.58
CA ILE A 108 -0.82 16.74 0.28
C ILE A 108 -0.05 15.42 0.12
N SER A 109 0.60 14.93 1.19
CA SER A 109 1.30 13.65 1.17
C SER A 109 0.36 12.48 0.90
N THR A 110 -0.79 12.43 1.58
CA THR A 110 -1.83 11.41 1.36
C THR A 110 -2.43 11.49 -0.05
N LEU A 111 -2.67 12.68 -0.59
CA LEU A 111 -3.17 12.84 -1.96
C LEU A 111 -2.16 12.37 -3.02
N ARG A 112 -0.88 12.69 -2.84
CA ARG A 112 0.19 12.19 -3.73
C ARG A 112 0.31 10.67 -3.66
N TYR A 113 0.14 10.11 -2.48
CA TYR A 113 0.12 8.66 -2.27
C TYR A 113 -1.06 8.01 -3.00
N ALA A 114 -2.27 8.58 -2.86
CA ALA A 114 -3.47 8.11 -3.55
C ALA A 114 -3.35 8.19 -5.09
N ASP A 115 -2.73 9.26 -5.62
CA ASP A 115 -2.46 9.38 -7.05
C ASP A 115 -1.53 8.28 -7.58
N GLN A 116 -0.54 7.88 -6.79
CA GLN A 116 0.33 6.74 -7.15
C GLN A 116 -0.41 5.41 -7.04
N ALA A 117 -1.17 5.20 -5.97
CA ALA A 117 -1.95 3.97 -5.77
C ALA A 117 -2.97 3.75 -6.91
N LYS A 118 -3.58 4.83 -7.41
CA LYS A 118 -4.51 4.80 -8.55
C LYS A 118 -3.87 4.25 -9.84
N LYS A 119 -2.55 4.34 -10.00
CA LYS A 119 -1.83 3.85 -11.19
C LYS A 119 -1.56 2.35 -11.14
N ILE A 120 -1.79 1.70 -10.01
CA ILE A 120 -1.60 0.26 -9.85
C ILE A 120 -2.75 -0.46 -10.54
N VAL A 121 -2.41 -1.36 -11.45
CA VAL A 121 -3.37 -2.23 -12.12
C VAL A 121 -3.30 -3.61 -11.48
N ASN A 122 -4.45 -4.09 -11.00
CA ASN A 122 -4.61 -5.47 -10.54
C ASN A 122 -5.15 -6.33 -11.68
N HIS A 123 -4.81 -7.62 -11.66
CA HIS A 123 -5.30 -8.61 -12.62
C HIS A 123 -6.22 -9.59 -11.90
N ALA A 124 -7.43 -9.13 -11.59
CA ALA A 124 -8.43 -9.94 -10.90
C ALA A 124 -9.02 -11.02 -11.84
N VAL A 125 -8.94 -12.28 -11.41
CA VAL A 125 -9.48 -13.47 -12.06
C VAL A 125 -10.27 -14.28 -11.04
N ILE A 126 -11.24 -15.08 -11.52
CA ILE A 126 -12.06 -15.93 -10.66
C ILE A 126 -11.18 -17.03 -10.09
N ASN A 127 -11.20 -17.23 -8.76
CA ASN A 127 -10.53 -18.38 -8.15
C ASN A 127 -11.44 -19.60 -8.25
N GLU A 128 -11.06 -20.53 -9.11
CA GLU A 128 -11.69 -21.82 -9.32
C GLU A 128 -10.61 -22.90 -9.14
N ASP A 129 -10.84 -23.86 -8.24
CA ASP A 129 -9.98 -25.03 -8.13
C ASP A 129 -10.30 -25.99 -9.29
N GLU A 130 -9.27 -26.39 -10.05
CA GLU A 130 -9.42 -27.42 -11.08
C GLU A 130 -9.77 -28.79 -10.43
N PRO A 131 -10.66 -29.57 -11.07
CA PRO A 131 -11.26 -30.78 -10.49
C PRO A 131 -10.34 -31.97 -10.28
#